data_AF-A0A8J3CE35-F1
#
_entry.id   AF-A0A8J3CE35-F1
#
_cell.length_a   1.000
_cell.length_b   1.000
_cell.length_c   1.000
_cell.angle_alpha   90.00
_cell.angle_beta   90.00
_cell.angle_gamma   90.00
#
_symmetry.space_group_name_H-M   'P 1'
#
loop_
_entity.id
_entity.type
_entity.pdbx_description
1 polymer ?
#
loop_
_entity_poly.entity_id
_entity_poly.type
_entity_poly.pdbx_seq_one_letter_code
_entity_poly.pdbx_strand_id
1 'polypeptide(L)'
;MSCLSPIDYSPFDRGASIMTGDSSAWRLARDKPGRGPPNRPPNLDRQPLETVDRRRRIFPDESKQTASSQPIPRAPQLTPVHNLAGMPRRAVDPHELRAAVHKVMNWVDGAAPEPPRAEVAAAVRLSLRTLEQIAPGRSVEVRVPPFAAIQCVAGPGHTRGTPPNVIETDPHTWLRLATGRLLWTEALVEGRVNASGSRADLDPWLPLLRPGE
;
A
#
# COMPACT_ATOMS: atom_id res chain seq x y z
N MET A 1 -37.60 -35.42 22.89
CA MET A 1 -36.49 -35.97 22.09
C MET A 1 -36.89 -35.88 20.61
N SER A 2 -36.25 -35.00 19.86
CA SER A 2 -36.34 -34.98 18.40
C SER A 2 -34.95 -34.71 17.87
N CYS A 3 -34.33 -35.77 17.36
CA CYS A 3 -33.02 -35.78 16.74
C CYS A 3 -33.13 -35.14 15.36
N LEU A 4 -32.42 -34.04 15.14
CA LEU A 4 -32.10 -33.56 13.80
C LEU A 4 -30.60 -33.75 13.59
N SER A 5 -30.30 -34.55 12.57
CA SER A 5 -28.97 -34.94 12.12
C SER A 5 -28.19 -33.73 11.58
N PRO A 6 -26.84 -33.76 11.61
CA PRO A 6 -26.00 -32.71 11.04
C PRO A 6 -25.99 -32.81 9.51
N ILE A 7 -26.09 -31.67 8.83
CA ILE A 7 -25.82 -31.57 7.39
C ILE A 7 -24.30 -31.45 7.23
N ASP A 8 -23.68 -32.49 6.67
CA ASP A 8 -22.30 -32.50 6.22
C ASP A 8 -22.10 -31.54 5.04
N TYR A 9 -21.09 -30.67 5.15
CA TYR A 9 -20.58 -29.85 4.05
C TYR A 9 -19.22 -30.43 3.63
N SER A 10 -19.17 -31.05 2.45
CA SER A 10 -17.91 -31.38 1.78
C SER A 10 -17.92 -30.81 0.35
N PRO A 11 -16.81 -30.19 -0.11
CA PRO A 11 -16.73 -29.48 -1.38
C PRO A 11 -16.27 -30.37 -2.54
N PHE A 12 -16.29 -29.79 -3.75
CA PHE A 12 -15.90 -30.33 -5.08
C PHE A 12 -16.95 -31.17 -5.81
N ASP A 13 -17.53 -30.62 -6.89
CA ASP A 13 -17.00 -30.79 -8.25
C ASP A 13 -18.04 -30.22 -9.23
N ARG A 14 -17.67 -29.21 -10.03
CA ARG A 14 -18.39 -28.93 -11.28
C ARG A 14 -17.50 -28.10 -12.20
N GLY A 15 -17.00 -28.77 -13.22
CA GLY A 15 -16.32 -28.18 -14.35
C GLY A 15 -17.22 -27.16 -15.05
N ALA A 16 -16.60 -26.05 -15.46
CA ALA A 16 -17.18 -25.16 -16.43
C ALA A 16 -16.10 -24.78 -17.45
N SER A 17 -16.51 -24.93 -18.70
CA SER A 17 -15.71 -24.93 -19.90
C SER A 17 -15.14 -23.55 -20.20
N ILE A 18 -13.91 -23.56 -20.72
CA ILE A 18 -13.18 -22.42 -21.27
C ILE A 18 -14.03 -21.68 -22.33
N MET A 19 -14.29 -20.40 -22.09
CA MET A 19 -14.60 -19.43 -23.14
C MET A 19 -13.68 -18.23 -22.95
N THR A 20 -12.69 -18.16 -23.83
CA THR A 20 -11.69 -17.10 -23.90
C THR A 20 -12.34 -15.82 -24.41
N GLY A 21 -12.70 -14.92 -23.50
CA GLY A 21 -13.15 -13.56 -23.79
C GLY A 21 -12.01 -12.57 -23.59
N ASP A 22 -11.61 -11.93 -24.68
CA ASP A 22 -10.51 -10.98 -24.81
C ASP A 22 -10.64 -9.78 -23.84
N SER A 23 -9.69 -9.61 -22.93
CA SER A 23 -9.59 -8.49 -21.98
C SER A 23 -8.33 -7.67 -22.26
N SER A 24 -8.22 -7.15 -23.47
CA SER A 24 -7.11 -6.31 -23.94
C SER A 24 -7.37 -4.82 -23.69
N ALA A 25 -7.39 -4.39 -22.42
CA ALA A 25 -7.47 -2.97 -22.07
C ALA A 25 -6.33 -2.46 -21.15
N TRP A 26 -5.52 -3.35 -20.55
CA TRP A 26 -4.45 -2.95 -19.63
C TRP A 26 -3.02 -3.00 -20.21
N ARG A 27 -2.87 -3.29 -21.53
CA ARG A 27 -1.55 -3.37 -22.20
C ARG A 27 -1.13 -2.10 -22.97
N LEU A 28 -1.98 -1.08 -23.10
CA LEU A 28 -1.75 0.07 -23.99
C LEU A 28 -1.17 1.35 -23.33
N ALA A 29 -0.70 1.29 -22.07
CA ALA A 29 -0.05 2.43 -21.42
C ALA A 29 1.50 2.35 -21.35
N ARG A 30 2.12 1.45 -22.12
CA ARG A 30 3.58 1.32 -22.26
C ARG A 30 4.01 1.34 -23.72
N ASP A 31 3.72 2.43 -24.42
CA ASP A 31 4.45 2.80 -25.63
C ASP A 31 4.46 4.33 -25.79
N LYS A 32 5.51 4.96 -25.26
CA LYS A 32 5.98 6.26 -25.75
C LYS A 32 7.31 6.01 -26.46
N PRO A 33 7.48 6.41 -27.73
CA PRO A 33 8.77 6.35 -28.37
C PRO A 33 9.63 7.54 -27.91
N GLY A 34 10.91 7.28 -27.62
CA GLY A 34 11.98 8.28 -27.70
C GLY A 34 12.51 8.87 -26.38
N ARG A 35 13.52 8.22 -25.81
CA ARG A 35 14.81 8.84 -25.39
C ARG A 35 15.80 7.71 -25.08
N GLY A 36 16.79 7.54 -25.96
CA GLY A 36 17.86 6.57 -25.79
C GLY A 36 18.79 6.93 -24.62
N PRO A 37 19.57 5.96 -24.10
CA PRO A 37 20.51 6.20 -23.03
C PRO A 37 21.69 7.07 -23.51
N PRO A 38 22.24 7.96 -22.66
CA PRO A 38 23.46 8.68 -23.00
C PRO A 38 24.67 7.74 -23.08
N ASN A 39 25.50 8.06 -24.07
CA ASN A 39 26.69 7.36 -24.52
C ASN A 39 27.73 7.17 -23.38
N ARG A 40 28.26 5.95 -23.22
CA ARG A 40 29.37 5.62 -22.32
C ARG A 40 30.69 5.83 -23.10
N PRO A 41 31.62 6.69 -22.67
CA PRO A 41 32.92 6.79 -23.32
C PRO A 41 33.78 5.54 -23.04
N PRO A 42 34.63 5.11 -24.00
CA PRO A 42 35.49 3.95 -23.84
C PRO A 42 36.66 4.22 -22.89
N ASN A 43 37.01 3.18 -22.13
CA ASN A 43 38.14 3.12 -21.20
C ASN A 43 39.44 2.96 -22.00
N LEU A 44 40.33 3.95 -21.93
CA LEU A 44 41.69 3.89 -22.44
C LEU A 44 42.67 4.00 -21.27
N ASP A 45 43.42 2.92 -21.13
CA ASP A 45 44.78 2.81 -20.64
C ASP A 45 45.10 2.91 -19.14
N ARG A 46 46.09 2.06 -18.86
CA ARG A 46 46.61 1.57 -17.60
C ARG A 46 47.89 2.35 -17.25
N GLN A 47 48.04 2.63 -15.94
CA GLN A 47 49.30 2.69 -15.14
C GLN A 47 50.14 3.99 -15.22
N PRO A 48 51.06 4.27 -14.24
CA PRO A 48 51.26 3.71 -12.89
C PRO A 48 51.41 4.76 -11.76
N LEU A 49 51.54 4.25 -10.54
CA LEU A 49 51.83 4.92 -9.26
C LEU A 49 53.26 5.48 -9.18
N GLU A 50 53.45 6.73 -8.72
CA GLU A 50 54.65 7.16 -7.96
C GLU A 50 54.37 8.33 -6.97
N THR A 51 54.63 8.03 -5.70
CA THR A 51 55.26 8.81 -4.62
C THR A 51 55.46 10.32 -4.76
N VAL A 52 54.90 11.12 -3.83
CA VAL A 52 55.61 12.27 -3.23
C VAL A 52 55.23 12.47 -1.75
N ASP A 53 56.31 12.54 -0.97
CA ASP A 53 56.53 12.82 0.45
C ASP A 53 55.83 14.08 1.00
N ARG A 54 55.24 14.00 2.21
CA ARG A 54 54.80 15.16 3.00
C ARG A 54 55.43 15.11 4.39
N ARG A 55 56.70 15.55 4.46
CA ARG A 55 57.30 16.01 5.70
C ARG A 55 56.87 17.44 6.03
N ARG A 56 56.47 17.60 7.30
CA ARG A 56 56.60 18.76 8.20
C ARG A 56 56.19 20.14 7.67
N ARG A 57 55.17 20.72 8.33
CA ARG A 57 55.29 22.11 8.77
C ARG A 57 54.79 22.28 10.21
N ILE A 58 55.56 23.10 10.90
CA ILE A 58 55.59 23.41 12.31
C ILE A 58 54.50 24.43 12.61
N PHE A 59 53.76 24.27 13.71
CA PHE A 59 52.92 25.32 14.29
C PHE A 59 53.67 25.92 15.49
N PRO A 60 53.94 27.23 15.51
CA PRO A 60 54.42 27.91 16.71
C PRO A 60 53.27 28.28 17.64
N ASP A 61 53.68 28.48 18.89
CA ASP A 61 52.90 28.56 20.10
C ASP A 61 52.51 30.00 20.49
N GLU A 62 51.50 30.06 21.34
CA GLU A 62 51.23 31.05 22.38
C GLU A 62 50.79 32.50 22.04
N SER A 63 49.48 32.70 22.24
CA SER A 63 48.96 33.41 23.42
C SER A 63 48.38 34.85 23.25
N LYS A 64 47.23 35.00 23.92
CA LYS A 64 46.57 36.21 24.44
C LYS A 64 45.79 37.09 23.46
N GLN A 65 44.47 36.88 23.41
CA GLN A 65 43.55 38.01 23.55
C GLN A 65 42.23 37.63 24.25
N THR A 66 41.98 38.40 25.30
CA THR A 66 40.87 38.46 26.26
C THR A 66 39.45 38.31 25.66
N ALA A 67 38.68 37.35 26.19
CA ALA A 67 37.26 37.20 25.90
C ALA A 67 36.41 38.08 26.84
N SER A 68 35.64 39.00 26.24
CA SER A 68 34.59 39.77 26.90
C SER A 68 33.40 38.86 27.22
N SER A 69 33.09 38.70 28.51
CA SER A 69 31.93 37.93 28.97
C SER A 69 30.65 38.75 28.82
N GLN A 70 29.84 38.43 27.81
CA GLN A 70 28.41 38.74 27.82
C GLN A 70 27.62 37.43 27.91
N PRO A 71 26.61 37.32 28.79
CA PRO A 71 25.79 36.13 28.89
C PRO A 71 24.86 36.02 27.68
N ILE A 72 24.97 34.92 26.94
CA ILE A 72 24.04 34.53 25.87
C ILE A 72 22.68 34.22 26.52
N PRO A 73 21.56 34.80 26.08
CA PRO A 73 20.24 34.42 26.59
C PRO A 73 19.98 32.93 26.25
N ARG A 74 19.60 32.13 27.26
CA ARG A 74 19.27 30.71 27.05
C ARG A 74 18.16 30.61 26.00
N ALA A 75 18.44 29.86 24.93
CA ALA A 75 17.41 29.44 24.00
C ALA A 75 16.29 28.72 24.79
N PRO A 76 15.00 28.95 24.46
CA PRO A 76 13.93 28.17 25.05
C PRO A 76 14.20 26.70 24.78
N GLN A 77 14.19 25.89 25.84
CA GLN A 77 14.35 24.45 25.74
C GLN A 77 13.25 23.93 24.82
N LEU A 78 13.62 23.57 23.58
CA LEU A 78 12.74 22.82 22.69
C LEU A 78 12.45 21.52 23.42
N THR A 79 11.22 21.37 23.92
CA THR A 79 10.73 20.11 24.46
C THR A 79 11.00 19.02 23.43
N PRO A 80 11.52 17.84 23.81
CA PRO A 80 11.64 16.75 22.87
C PRO A 80 10.22 16.48 22.34
N VAL A 81 10.03 16.64 21.03
CA VAL A 81 8.86 16.11 20.34
C VAL A 81 8.98 14.60 20.43
N HIS A 82 8.54 14.05 21.56
CA HIS A 82 8.43 12.63 21.77
C HIS A 82 7.53 12.10 20.65
N ASN A 83 8.13 11.30 19.78
CA ASN A 83 7.54 10.43 18.76
C ASN A 83 6.00 10.48 18.69
N LEU A 84 5.44 11.23 17.73
CA LEU A 84 4.05 11.10 17.28
C LEU A 84 3.73 9.74 16.63
N ALA A 85 4.67 8.79 16.63
CA ALA A 85 4.56 7.48 15.99
C ALA A 85 3.62 6.48 16.70
N GLY A 86 2.93 6.90 17.76
CA GLY A 86 2.10 6.01 18.59
C GLY A 86 0.66 6.47 18.86
N MET A 87 0.20 7.59 18.29
CA MET A 87 -1.20 7.98 18.52
C MET A 87 -2.13 7.04 17.73
N PRO A 88 -3.05 6.31 18.39
CA PRO A 88 -3.97 5.44 17.71
C PRO A 88 -4.80 6.26 16.71
N ARG A 89 -4.77 5.86 15.44
CA ARG A 89 -5.61 6.50 14.42
C ARG A 89 -7.07 6.33 14.82
N ARG A 90 -7.84 7.42 14.84
CA ARG A 90 -9.28 7.44 15.18
C ARG A 90 -10.03 6.33 14.45
N ALA A 91 -10.78 5.49 15.17
CA ALA A 91 -11.60 4.44 14.58
C ALA A 91 -12.48 4.97 13.44
N VAL A 92 -12.78 4.16 12.42
CA VAL A 92 -13.71 4.55 11.35
C VAL A 92 -15.11 4.41 11.93
N ASP A 93 -15.91 5.46 11.83
CA ASP A 93 -17.32 5.39 12.18
C ASP A 93 -18.06 4.56 11.08
N PRO A 94 -18.75 3.46 11.44
CA PRO A 94 -19.51 2.67 10.47
C PRO A 94 -20.58 3.49 9.71
N HIS A 95 -21.12 4.55 10.31
CA HIS A 95 -22.07 5.43 9.63
C HIS A 95 -21.37 6.30 8.58
N GLU A 96 -20.17 6.81 8.87
CA GLU A 96 -19.34 7.56 7.91
C GLU A 96 -18.97 6.67 6.70
N LEU A 97 -18.57 5.42 6.96
CA LEU A 97 -18.30 4.43 5.90
C LEU A 97 -19.54 4.20 5.03
N ARG A 98 -20.69 3.87 5.63
CA ARG A 98 -21.94 3.62 4.88
C ARG A 98 -22.35 4.83 4.04
N ALA A 99 -22.28 6.03 4.61
CA ALA A 99 -22.62 7.26 3.90
C ALA A 99 -21.69 7.51 2.70
N ALA A 100 -20.39 7.26 2.84
CA ALA A 100 -19.43 7.41 1.75
C ALA A 100 -19.65 6.37 0.64
N VAL A 101 -19.87 5.10 1.00
CA VAL A 101 -20.13 4.03 0.02
C VAL A 101 -21.44 4.25 -0.72
N HIS A 102 -22.51 4.66 -0.02
CA HIS A 102 -23.81 4.92 -0.64
C HIS A 102 -23.71 5.92 -1.81
N LYS A 103 -22.92 6.99 -1.68
CA LYS A 103 -22.73 7.99 -2.74
C LYS A 103 -22.20 7.41 -4.05
N VAL A 104 -21.44 6.32 -3.99
CA VAL A 104 -20.78 5.71 -5.15
C VAL A 104 -21.46 4.42 -5.64
N MET A 105 -22.49 3.92 -4.94
CA MET A 105 -23.08 2.61 -5.23
C MET A 105 -23.68 2.50 -6.63
N ASN A 106 -24.40 3.51 -7.11
CA ASN A 106 -24.99 3.46 -8.46
C ASN A 106 -23.91 3.28 -9.54
N TRP A 107 -22.71 3.83 -9.34
CA TRP A 107 -21.58 3.62 -10.25
C TRP A 107 -20.93 2.25 -10.07
N VAL A 108 -20.77 1.78 -8.83
CA VAL A 108 -20.27 0.43 -8.51
C VAL A 108 -21.15 -0.65 -9.17
N ASP A 109 -22.46 -0.44 -9.18
CA ASP A 109 -23.47 -1.31 -9.78
C ASP A 109 -23.59 -1.12 -11.31
N GLY A 110 -22.89 -0.15 -11.90
CA GLY A 110 -22.92 0.13 -13.35
C GLY A 110 -24.19 0.85 -13.82
N ALA A 111 -24.98 1.40 -12.90
CA ALA A 111 -26.23 2.13 -13.17
C ALA A 111 -26.03 3.65 -13.33
N ALA A 112 -24.82 4.17 -13.10
CA ALA A 112 -24.49 5.59 -13.22
C ALA A 112 -23.02 5.80 -13.69
N PRO A 113 -22.69 6.96 -14.26
CA PRO A 113 -21.29 7.33 -14.57
C PRO A 113 -20.46 7.50 -13.29
N GLU A 114 -19.13 7.58 -13.45
CA GLU A 114 -18.19 7.74 -12.34
C GLU A 114 -18.47 9.02 -11.52
N PRO A 115 -18.61 8.92 -10.17
CA PRO A 115 -18.83 10.05 -9.29
C PRO A 115 -17.61 10.98 -9.21
N PRO A 116 -17.74 12.15 -8.56
CA PRO A 116 -16.58 13.00 -8.28
C PRO A 116 -15.46 12.23 -7.57
N ARG A 117 -14.22 12.45 -8.01
CA ARG A 117 -13.01 11.81 -7.46
C ARG A 117 -12.94 11.82 -5.93
N ALA A 118 -13.43 12.89 -5.28
CA ALA A 118 -13.44 13.02 -3.83
C ALA A 118 -14.36 11.98 -3.15
N GLU A 119 -15.47 11.62 -3.77
CA GLU A 119 -16.42 10.63 -3.24
C GLU A 119 -15.85 9.21 -3.36
N VAL A 120 -15.27 8.89 -4.53
CA VAL A 120 -14.54 7.63 -4.73
C VAL A 120 -13.37 7.52 -3.73
N ALA A 121 -12.58 8.58 -3.58
CA ALA A 121 -11.48 8.61 -2.62
C ALA A 121 -11.95 8.38 -1.17
N ALA A 122 -13.06 9.00 -0.77
CA ALA A 122 -13.61 8.84 0.58
C ALA A 122 -14.07 7.39 0.81
N ALA A 123 -14.84 6.82 -0.12
CA ALA A 123 -15.33 5.44 -0.02
C ALA A 123 -14.16 4.43 0.05
N VAL A 124 -13.16 4.56 -0.82
CA VAL A 124 -11.96 3.70 -0.82
C VAL A 124 -11.16 3.83 0.47
N ARG A 125 -10.88 5.05 0.93
CA ARG A 125 -10.07 5.27 2.14
C ARG A 125 -10.76 4.75 3.38
N LEU A 126 -12.07 5.01 3.54
CA LEU A 126 -12.81 4.55 4.71
C LEU A 126 -12.95 3.03 4.73
N SER A 127 -13.21 2.39 3.58
CA SER A 127 -13.29 0.93 3.50
C SER A 127 -11.94 0.26 3.77
N LEU A 128 -10.83 0.75 3.19
CA LEU A 128 -9.49 0.23 3.52
C LEU A 128 -9.17 0.40 5.02
N ARG A 129 -9.42 1.58 5.59
CA ARG A 129 -9.21 1.79 7.03
C ARG A 129 -10.08 0.88 7.90
N THR A 130 -11.27 0.52 7.43
CA THR A 130 -12.13 -0.46 8.11
C THR A 130 -11.51 -1.85 8.04
N LEU A 131 -10.98 -2.27 6.89
CA LEU A 131 -10.22 -3.51 6.76
C LEU A 131 -9.02 -3.55 7.73
N GLU A 132 -8.22 -2.48 7.80
CA GLU A 132 -7.10 -2.34 8.74
C GLU A 132 -7.55 -2.49 10.22
N GLN A 133 -8.76 -2.04 10.56
CA GLN A 133 -9.31 -2.13 11.92
C GLN A 133 -9.80 -3.54 12.27
N ILE A 134 -10.45 -4.24 11.35
CA ILE A 134 -10.95 -5.61 11.60
C ILE A 134 -9.84 -6.65 11.46
N ALA A 135 -8.80 -6.36 10.69
CA ALA A 135 -7.65 -7.21 10.43
C ALA A 135 -6.34 -6.47 10.75
N PRO A 136 -6.07 -6.11 12.02
CA PRO A 136 -4.88 -5.35 12.36
C PRO A 136 -3.60 -6.16 12.08
N GLY A 137 -2.58 -5.51 11.55
CA GLY A 137 -1.28 -6.15 11.32
C GLY A 137 -0.47 -5.49 10.21
N ARG A 138 0.62 -6.15 9.82
CA ARG A 138 1.58 -5.62 8.82
C ARG A 138 2.06 -6.69 7.83
N SER A 139 1.39 -7.83 7.79
CA SER A 139 1.79 -8.93 6.91
C SER A 139 1.41 -8.70 5.46
N VAL A 140 0.29 -8.01 5.21
CA VAL A 140 -0.28 -7.80 3.89
C VAL A 140 -0.40 -6.30 3.62
N GLU A 141 0.09 -5.86 2.48
CA GLU A 141 -0.11 -4.50 1.97
C GLU A 141 -1.22 -4.51 0.92
N VAL A 142 -2.25 -3.69 1.12
CA VAL A 142 -3.36 -3.53 0.17
C VAL A 142 -3.26 -2.16 -0.48
N ARG A 143 -3.25 -2.12 -1.81
CA ARG A 143 -3.09 -0.92 -2.62
C ARG A 143 -4.28 -0.71 -3.53
N VAL A 144 -4.85 0.49 -3.46
CA VAL A 144 -5.92 0.95 -4.35
C VAL A 144 -5.52 2.30 -4.95
N PRO A 145 -4.64 2.30 -5.96
CA PRO A 145 -4.20 3.53 -6.61
C PRO A 145 -5.37 4.22 -7.33
N PRO A 146 -5.41 5.56 -7.34
CA PRO A 146 -4.43 6.50 -6.77
C PRO A 146 -4.74 6.93 -5.32
N PHE A 147 -5.64 6.25 -4.61
CA PHE A 147 -6.29 6.81 -3.43
C PHE A 147 -5.62 6.50 -2.11
N ALA A 148 -5.18 5.25 -1.91
CA ALA A 148 -4.59 4.81 -0.65
C ALA A 148 -3.87 3.46 -0.75
N ALA A 149 -3.04 3.20 0.26
CA ALA A 149 -2.53 1.89 0.60
C ALA A 149 -2.55 1.72 2.12
N ILE A 150 -2.76 0.50 2.59
CA ILE A 150 -2.75 0.13 4.01
C ILE A 150 -1.87 -1.09 4.25
N GLN A 151 -1.51 -1.32 5.51
CA GLN A 151 -0.99 -2.59 5.97
C GLN A 151 -2.02 -3.23 6.91
N CYS A 152 -2.28 -4.51 6.74
CA CYS A 152 -3.25 -5.26 7.53
C CYS A 152 -2.82 -6.72 7.64
N VAL A 153 -3.65 -7.51 8.30
CA VAL A 153 -3.47 -8.94 8.60
C VAL A 153 -2.29 -9.21 9.54
N ALA A 154 -2.59 -9.91 10.63
CA ALA A 154 -1.58 -10.31 11.60
C ALA A 154 -0.66 -11.41 11.01
N GLY A 155 0.61 -11.35 11.40
CA GLY A 155 1.59 -12.38 11.05
C GLY A 155 3.00 -11.85 10.88
N PRO A 156 3.94 -12.73 10.50
CA PRO A 156 5.29 -12.33 10.16
C PRO A 156 5.28 -11.45 8.90
N GLY A 157 6.20 -10.50 8.85
CA GLY A 157 6.53 -9.82 7.61
C GLY A 157 7.22 -10.76 6.63
N HIS A 158 7.42 -10.30 5.40
CA HIS A 158 8.23 -11.05 4.44
C HIS A 158 9.67 -11.18 4.95
N THR A 159 10.27 -12.33 4.73
CA THR A 159 11.70 -12.55 4.96
C THR A 159 12.49 -12.35 3.66
N ARG A 160 13.82 -12.29 3.74
CA ARG A 160 14.66 -12.26 2.54
C ARG A 160 14.36 -13.50 1.67
N GLY A 161 14.03 -13.29 0.40
CA GLY A 161 13.76 -14.37 -0.56
C GLY A 161 12.27 -14.73 -0.72
N THR A 162 11.38 -14.30 0.18
CA THR A 162 9.93 -14.41 -0.02
C THR A 162 9.39 -13.09 -0.58
N PRO A 163 8.61 -13.10 -1.67
CA PRO A 163 8.00 -11.87 -2.18
C PRO A 163 7.10 -11.23 -1.11
N PRO A 164 6.99 -9.89 -1.07
CA PRO A 164 6.10 -9.21 -0.13
C PRO A 164 4.65 -9.61 -0.38
N ASN A 165 3.83 -9.75 0.67
CA ASN A 165 2.41 -9.98 0.48
C ASN A 165 1.75 -8.65 0.08
N VAL A 166 1.45 -8.51 -1.21
CA VAL A 166 0.89 -7.29 -1.79
C VAL A 166 -0.37 -7.65 -2.57
N ILE A 167 -1.42 -6.88 -2.34
CA ILE A 167 -2.66 -6.93 -3.08
C ILE A 167 -2.85 -5.58 -3.74
N GLU A 168 -3.01 -5.55 -5.05
CA GLU A 168 -3.24 -4.33 -5.81
C GLU A 168 -4.46 -4.49 -6.73
N THR A 169 -5.34 -3.50 -6.73
CA THR A 169 -6.53 -3.46 -7.57
C THR A 169 -7.00 -2.02 -7.79
N ASP A 170 -7.87 -1.80 -8.76
CA ASP A 170 -8.43 -0.49 -9.05
C ASP A 170 -9.59 -0.12 -8.07
N PRO A 171 -9.96 1.17 -7.98
CA PRO A 171 -11.00 1.64 -7.06
C PRO A 171 -12.38 1.00 -7.26
N HIS A 172 -12.78 0.72 -8.51
CA HIS A 172 -14.09 0.14 -8.80
C HIS A 172 -14.14 -1.31 -8.35
N THR A 173 -13.12 -2.11 -8.73
CA THR A 173 -13.00 -3.50 -8.29
C THR A 173 -12.92 -3.61 -6.76
N TRP A 174 -12.12 -2.76 -6.09
CA TRP A 174 -12.05 -2.73 -4.63
C TRP A 174 -13.42 -2.49 -3.98
N LEU A 175 -14.17 -1.49 -4.45
CA LEU A 175 -15.47 -1.18 -3.87
C LEU A 175 -16.50 -2.29 -4.13
N ARG A 176 -16.42 -3.00 -5.26
CA ARG A 176 -17.24 -4.19 -5.50
C ARG A 176 -16.92 -5.32 -4.52
N LEU A 177 -15.64 -5.58 -4.24
CA LEU A 177 -15.21 -6.57 -3.24
C LEU A 177 -15.68 -6.18 -1.84
N ALA A 178 -15.40 -4.93 -1.43
CA ALA A 178 -15.76 -4.41 -0.12
C ALA A 178 -17.27 -4.45 0.16
N THR A 179 -18.11 -4.39 -0.88
CA THR A 179 -19.57 -4.40 -0.79
C THR A 179 -20.23 -5.73 -1.17
N GLY A 180 -19.44 -6.75 -1.53
CA GLY A 180 -19.92 -8.08 -1.92
C GLY A 180 -20.60 -8.13 -3.29
N ARG A 181 -20.29 -7.19 -4.19
CA ARG A 181 -20.74 -7.15 -5.61
C ARG A 181 -19.80 -7.92 -6.56
N LEU A 182 -18.68 -8.40 -6.03
CA LEU A 182 -17.71 -9.24 -6.70
C LEU A 182 -17.13 -10.16 -5.63
N LEU A 183 -17.02 -11.46 -5.90
CA LEU A 183 -16.35 -12.38 -5.00
C LEU A 183 -14.83 -12.25 -5.14
N TRP A 184 -14.11 -12.52 -4.06
CA TRP A 184 -12.65 -12.50 -4.07
C TRP A 184 -12.06 -13.47 -5.10
N THR A 185 -12.57 -14.71 -5.13
CA THR A 185 -12.13 -15.75 -6.06
C THR A 185 -12.41 -15.37 -7.52
N GLU A 186 -13.56 -14.79 -7.82
CA GLU A 186 -13.90 -14.26 -9.15
C GLU A 186 -12.92 -13.15 -9.57
N ALA A 187 -12.63 -12.21 -8.68
CA ALA A 187 -11.71 -11.12 -8.98
C ALA A 187 -10.29 -11.59 -9.30
N LEU A 188 -9.83 -12.66 -8.63
CA LEU A 188 -8.54 -13.30 -8.92
C LEU A 188 -8.55 -14.03 -10.27
N VAL A 189 -9.60 -14.82 -10.55
CA VAL A 189 -9.74 -15.56 -11.81
C VAL A 189 -9.83 -14.62 -13.01
N GLU A 190 -10.56 -13.51 -12.88
CA GLU A 190 -10.68 -12.49 -13.92
C GLU A 190 -9.45 -11.58 -14.02
N GLY A 191 -8.47 -11.72 -13.13
CA GLY A 191 -7.26 -10.89 -13.12
C GLY A 191 -7.50 -9.42 -12.76
N ARG A 192 -8.62 -9.11 -12.10
CA ARG A 192 -8.93 -7.75 -11.60
C ARG A 192 -8.16 -7.40 -10.33
N VAL A 193 -7.68 -8.41 -9.62
CA VAL A 193 -6.83 -8.27 -8.44
C VAL A 193 -5.49 -8.94 -8.73
N ASN A 194 -4.41 -8.19 -8.49
CA ASN A 194 -3.07 -8.76 -8.44
C ASN A 194 -2.70 -9.07 -6.98
N ALA A 195 -2.63 -10.36 -6.65
CA ALA A 195 -2.22 -10.84 -5.34
C ALA A 195 -0.87 -11.56 -5.45
N SER A 196 0.14 -11.05 -4.73
CA SER A 196 1.49 -11.61 -4.69
C SER A 196 1.86 -11.96 -3.26
N GLY A 197 2.48 -13.12 -3.04
CA GLY A 197 2.85 -13.63 -1.71
C GLY A 197 1.82 -14.62 -1.15
N SER A 198 2.27 -15.53 -0.29
CA SER A 198 1.45 -16.65 0.20
C SER A 198 0.32 -16.26 1.14
N ARG A 199 0.32 -15.03 1.66
CA ARG A 199 -0.72 -14.49 2.54
C ARG A 199 -1.54 -13.38 1.90
N ALA A 200 -1.37 -13.14 0.60
CA ALA A 200 -2.16 -12.14 -0.13
C ALA A 200 -3.58 -12.65 -0.41
N ASP A 201 -4.34 -12.87 0.66
CA ASP A 201 -5.72 -13.33 0.66
C ASP A 201 -6.57 -12.43 1.56
N LEU A 202 -7.68 -11.92 1.02
CA LEU A 202 -8.63 -11.09 1.76
C LEU A 202 -10.02 -11.71 1.89
N ASP A 203 -10.25 -12.90 1.33
CA ASP A 203 -11.55 -13.57 1.39
C ASP A 203 -12.13 -13.63 2.81
N PRO A 204 -11.34 -13.93 3.88
CA PRO A 204 -11.88 -14.03 5.23
C PRO A 204 -12.44 -12.73 5.82
N TRP A 205 -12.12 -11.58 5.23
CA TRP A 205 -12.54 -10.26 5.72
C TRP A 205 -13.51 -9.53 4.78
N LEU A 206 -13.86 -10.13 3.64
CA LEU A 206 -14.76 -9.55 2.65
C LEU A 206 -16.12 -10.27 2.66
N PRO A 207 -17.24 -9.55 2.44
CA PRO A 207 -17.34 -8.09 2.30
C PRO A 207 -17.25 -7.35 3.64
N LEU A 208 -16.86 -6.07 3.59
CA LEU A 208 -16.78 -5.19 4.77
C LEU A 208 -18.14 -4.63 5.17
N LEU A 209 -19.04 -4.49 4.20
CA LEU A 209 -20.40 -4.01 4.40
C LEU A 209 -21.33 -4.63 3.35
N ARG A 210 -22.60 -4.81 3.70
CA ARG A 210 -23.66 -5.16 2.76
C ARG A 210 -24.62 -3.99 2.65
N PRO A 211 -24.64 -3.26 1.51
CA PRO A 211 -25.63 -2.22 1.29
C PRO A 211 -27.01 -2.88 1.12
N GLY A 212 -27.83 -2.87 2.18
CA GLY A 212 -29.17 -3.49 2.19
C GLY A 212 -29.59 -4.12 3.53
N GLU A 213 -28.65 -4.30 4.46
CA GLU A 213 -28.91 -4.56 5.89
C GLU A 213 -28.63 -3.29 6.70
#